data_AF-H0ECY3-F1
#
_entry.id   AF-H0ECY3-F1
#
_cell.length_a   1.000
_cell.length_b   1.000
_cell.length_c   1.000
_cell.angle_alpha   90.00
_cell.angle_beta   90.00
_cell.angle_gamma   90.00
#
_symmetry.space_group_name_H-M   'P 1'
#
loop_
_entity.id
_entity.type
_entity.pdbx_description
1 polymer ?
#
loop_
_entity_poly.entity_id
_entity_poly.type
_entity_poly.pdbx_seq_one_letter_code
_entity_poly.pdbx_strand_id
1 'polypeptide(L)'
;MAANGTAVGQGACPGPFLQEDLFSTSGGFIGKTFMWGALATGWGVPAIGVTLALVFSGVSFRFGDTCHINHKNSLAVLWIPLLVFAGITVITQFATFGYCIKVYLASLVDDSTTTENSGLPSYTSSVRGTISPKQAYRRVKRVMELQWRGIVVVLLIVTDVIFFAIIFVFMDDIATNMVKNPTKSTAWLGCLIQTNGNKNKCLSLAQHIVVNQATVMAVLLLLSVNGVWVLCLLGRFSMFTGWYELIRHRVKPNTDHTTLAGC
;
A
#
# COMPACT_ATOMS: atom_id res chain seq x y z
N MET A 1 -28.19 -14.68 -51.14
CA MET A 1 -28.68 -15.33 -49.90
C MET A 1 -27.53 -16.18 -49.39
N ALA A 2 -26.91 -16.02 -48.23
CA ALA A 2 -27.06 -15.10 -47.10
C ALA A 2 -25.67 -14.96 -46.45
N ALA A 3 -25.38 -13.78 -45.86
CA ALA A 3 -24.20 -13.51 -45.04
C ALA A 3 -24.41 -14.01 -43.60
N ASN A 4 -23.34 -14.43 -42.91
CA ASN A 4 -23.18 -14.41 -41.44
C ASN A 4 -21.88 -15.11 -41.03
N GLY A 5 -21.01 -14.61 -40.16
CA GLY A 5 -21.00 -13.38 -39.39
C GLY A 5 -19.58 -13.17 -38.86
N THR A 6 -19.01 -12.00 -39.10
CA THR A 6 -17.73 -11.57 -38.54
C THR A 6 -17.95 -11.10 -37.11
N ALA A 7 -17.23 -11.70 -36.15
CA ALA A 7 -17.22 -11.26 -34.76
C ALA A 7 -16.72 -9.80 -34.67
N VAL A 8 -17.52 -8.96 -34.01
CA VAL A 8 -17.19 -7.59 -33.60
C VAL A 8 -16.26 -7.70 -32.38
N GLY A 9 -15.10 -7.03 -32.35
CA GLY A 9 -14.20 -7.07 -31.18
C GLY A 9 -12.68 -6.96 -31.40
N GLN A 10 -12.15 -6.89 -32.62
CA GLN A 10 -10.70 -6.94 -32.88
C GLN A 10 -10.04 -5.57 -33.11
N GLY A 11 -10.41 -4.56 -32.32
CA GLY A 11 -9.69 -3.28 -32.26
C GLY A 11 -8.52 -3.32 -31.27
N ALA A 12 -7.28 -3.29 -31.75
CA ALA A 12 -6.08 -3.20 -30.91
C ALA A 12 -6.00 -1.84 -30.18
N CYS A 13 -6.16 -1.81 -28.85
CA CYS A 13 -5.90 -0.62 -28.05
C CYS A 13 -4.38 -0.34 -27.94
N PRO A 14 -3.92 0.92 -28.08
CA PRO A 14 -2.52 1.26 -27.85
C PRO A 14 -2.18 1.19 -26.35
N GLY A 15 -0.98 0.67 -26.02
CA GLY A 15 -0.51 0.48 -24.64
C GLY A 15 -0.56 1.77 -23.79
N PRO A 16 -0.82 1.65 -22.47
CA PRO A 16 0.02 0.85 -21.57
C PRO A 16 -0.75 -0.17 -20.70
N PHE A 17 -1.92 -0.64 -21.14
CA PHE A 17 -2.62 -1.73 -20.46
C PHE A 17 -2.17 -3.07 -21.03
N LEU A 18 -1.60 -3.92 -20.18
CA LEU A 18 -1.35 -5.31 -20.56
C LEU A 18 -2.69 -5.97 -20.90
N GLN A 19 -2.80 -6.30 -22.17
CA GLN A 19 -3.26 -7.59 -22.67
C GLN A 19 -4.53 -8.12 -22.01
N GLU A 20 -5.63 -7.69 -22.59
CA GLU A 20 -7.00 -8.19 -22.39
C GLU A 20 -7.06 -9.72 -22.58
N ASP A 21 -6.16 -10.27 -23.39
CA ASP A 21 -6.06 -11.69 -23.75
C ASP A 21 -5.70 -12.64 -22.59
N LEU A 22 -5.16 -12.12 -21.48
CA LEU A 22 -4.86 -12.92 -20.27
C LEU A 22 -6.07 -13.05 -19.33
N PHE A 23 -7.11 -12.26 -19.54
CA PHE A 23 -8.36 -12.36 -18.82
C PHE A 23 -9.38 -13.06 -19.71
N SER A 24 -9.81 -14.26 -19.31
CA SER A 24 -10.87 -15.00 -20.00
C SER A 24 -12.04 -14.06 -20.32
N THR A 25 -12.60 -14.13 -21.52
CA THR A 25 -13.79 -13.38 -21.95
C THR A 25 -15.03 -13.69 -21.09
N SER A 26 -14.93 -14.70 -20.20
CA SER A 26 -15.91 -15.06 -19.17
C SER A 26 -15.42 -14.82 -17.72
N GLY A 27 -14.24 -14.21 -17.52
CA GLY A 27 -13.51 -14.13 -16.25
C GLY A 27 -13.02 -12.74 -15.84
N GLY A 28 -13.66 -11.68 -16.33
CA GLY A 28 -13.29 -10.27 -16.03
C GLY A 28 -13.96 -9.65 -14.80
N PHE A 29 -14.71 -10.42 -14.01
CA PHE A 29 -15.21 -9.93 -12.72
C PHE A 29 -14.50 -10.69 -11.62
N ILE A 30 -13.60 -10.00 -10.92
CA ILE A 30 -13.42 -10.23 -9.49
C ILE A 30 -14.81 -10.56 -8.91
N GLY A 31 -14.98 -11.80 -8.43
CA GLY A 31 -16.29 -12.28 -8.02
C GLY A 31 -16.93 -11.29 -7.04
N LYS A 32 -18.24 -11.06 -7.14
CA LYS A 32 -18.95 -10.12 -6.25
C LYS A 32 -18.61 -10.38 -4.77
N THR A 33 -18.41 -11.64 -4.41
CA THR A 33 -17.96 -12.09 -3.09
C THR A 33 -16.58 -11.54 -2.71
N PHE A 34 -15.59 -11.59 -3.61
CA PHE A 34 -14.26 -11.02 -3.38
C PHE A 34 -14.31 -9.50 -3.28
N MET A 35 -15.08 -8.82 -4.13
CA MET A 35 -15.23 -7.36 -4.09
C MET A 35 -15.79 -6.89 -2.74
N TRP A 36 -16.91 -7.46 -2.30
CA TRP A 36 -17.52 -7.13 -1.01
C TRP A 36 -16.65 -7.56 0.17
N GLY A 37 -15.98 -8.71 0.07
CA GLY A 37 -15.00 -9.15 1.06
C GLY A 37 -13.85 -8.17 1.24
N ALA A 38 -13.22 -7.73 0.15
CA ALA A 38 -12.12 -6.78 0.18
C ALA A 38 -12.54 -5.43 0.78
N LEU A 39 -13.74 -4.95 0.43
CA LEU A 39 -14.27 -3.71 1.00
C LEU A 39 -14.54 -3.88 2.50
N ALA A 40 -15.23 -4.94 2.90
CA ALA A 40 -15.53 -5.22 4.30
C ALA A 40 -14.26 -5.33 5.15
N THR A 41 -13.22 -6.01 4.64
CA THR A 41 -11.93 -6.10 5.32
C THR A 41 -11.21 -4.75 5.36
N GLY A 42 -11.20 -4.00 4.24
CA GLY A 42 -10.51 -2.72 4.10
C GLY A 42 -11.05 -1.63 5.03
N TRP A 43 -12.36 -1.61 5.29
CA TRP A 43 -12.97 -0.66 6.24
C TRP A 43 -13.09 -1.25 7.65
N GLY A 44 -13.40 -2.54 7.75
CA GLY A 44 -13.67 -3.22 9.02
C GLY A 44 -12.43 -3.34 9.90
N VAL A 45 -11.29 -3.75 9.35
CA VAL A 45 -10.06 -3.92 10.15
C VAL A 45 -9.60 -2.59 10.77
N PRO A 46 -9.50 -1.47 10.02
CA PRO A 46 -9.19 -0.18 10.62
C PRO A 46 -10.23 0.28 11.64
N ALA A 47 -11.54 0.13 11.33
CA ALA A 47 -12.60 0.57 12.24
C ALA A 47 -12.56 -0.19 13.58
N ILE A 48 -12.39 -1.51 13.55
CA ILE A 48 -12.27 -2.34 14.75
C ILE A 48 -10.99 -1.97 15.50
N GLY A 49 -9.85 -1.87 14.81
CA GLY A 49 -8.58 -1.50 15.42
C GLY A 49 -8.64 -0.16 16.15
N VAL A 50 -9.18 0.87 15.49
CA VAL A 50 -9.36 2.20 16.10
C VAL A 50 -10.32 2.14 17.28
N THR A 51 -11.43 1.41 17.17
CA THR A 51 -12.41 1.28 18.27
C THR A 51 -11.76 0.66 19.50
N LEU A 52 -11.06 -0.46 19.36
CA LEU A 52 -10.37 -1.12 20.47
C LEU A 52 -9.30 -0.20 21.08
N ALA A 53 -8.52 0.47 20.24
CA ALA A 53 -7.47 1.36 20.68
C ALA A 53 -8.04 2.55 21.50
N LEU A 54 -9.17 3.14 21.05
CA LEU A 54 -9.86 4.21 21.77
C LEU A 54 -10.50 3.73 23.08
N VAL A 55 -11.12 2.55 23.10
CA VAL A 55 -11.76 2.00 24.31
C VAL A 55 -10.74 1.66 25.39
N PHE A 56 -9.59 1.08 25.03
CA PHE A 56 -8.60 0.62 26.01
C PHE A 56 -7.60 1.70 26.44
N SER A 57 -7.23 2.63 25.55
CA SER A 57 -6.27 3.69 25.90
C SER A 57 -6.94 5.04 26.17
N GLY A 58 -8.05 5.36 25.51
CA GLY A 58 -8.64 6.70 25.51
C GLY A 58 -7.85 7.69 24.65
N VAL A 59 -8.20 8.97 24.76
CA VAL A 59 -7.57 10.07 24.01
C VAL A 59 -6.91 11.09 24.94
N SER A 60 -5.84 11.73 24.46
CA SER A 60 -5.20 12.87 25.13
C SER A 60 -4.69 13.89 24.12
N PHE A 61 -4.60 15.15 24.54
CA PHE A 61 -4.00 16.22 23.74
C PHE A 61 -2.48 16.06 23.72
N ARG A 62 -1.89 15.97 22.52
CA ARG A 62 -0.45 15.75 22.34
C ARG A 62 0.23 16.70 21.36
N PHE A 63 -0.49 17.16 20.33
CA PHE A 63 0.03 18.05 19.31
C PHE A 63 -0.86 19.29 19.21
N GLY A 64 -0.65 20.24 20.13
CA GLY A 64 -1.52 21.40 20.28
C GLY A 64 -2.95 20.97 20.59
N ASP A 65 -3.89 21.36 19.75
CA ASP A 65 -5.33 21.13 19.94
C ASP A 65 -5.82 19.79 19.34
N THR A 66 -4.91 18.92 18.88
CA THR A 66 -5.28 17.63 18.29
C THR A 66 -5.25 16.52 19.35
N CYS A 67 -6.37 15.77 19.45
CA CYS A 67 -6.48 14.56 20.24
C CYS A 67 -5.78 13.38 19.56
N HIS A 68 -4.92 12.67 20.29
CA HIS A 68 -4.29 11.44 19.86
C HIS A 68 -4.55 10.33 20.88
N ILE A 69 -4.26 9.07 20.52
CA ILE A 69 -4.36 7.97 21.49
C ILE A 69 -3.48 8.25 22.70
N ASN A 70 -4.05 8.02 23.88
CA ASN A 70 -3.35 8.19 25.14
C ASN A 70 -2.13 7.28 25.20
N HIS A 71 -1.06 7.76 25.83
CA HIS A 71 0.21 7.05 25.97
C HIS A 71 0.08 5.73 26.74
N LYS A 72 -0.77 5.70 27.78
CA LYS A 72 -0.96 4.52 28.64
C LYS A 72 -1.43 3.33 27.80
N ASN A 73 -0.57 2.31 27.74
CA ASN A 73 -0.74 1.08 26.95
C ASN A 73 -0.77 1.25 25.42
N SER A 74 -0.47 2.44 24.88
CA SER A 74 -0.49 2.72 23.43
C SER A 74 0.39 1.75 22.63
N LEU A 75 1.52 1.34 23.19
CA LEU A 75 2.42 0.35 22.59
C LEU A 75 1.68 -0.95 22.29
N ALA A 76 0.96 -1.49 23.28
CA ALA A 76 0.30 -2.79 23.17
C ALA A 76 -0.98 -2.74 22.33
N VAL A 77 -1.76 -1.65 22.42
CA VAL A 77 -3.07 -1.58 21.76
C VAL A 77 -3.03 -1.00 20.34
N LEU A 78 -1.98 -0.24 19.99
CA LEU A 78 -1.84 0.40 18.69
C LEU A 78 -0.61 -0.08 17.94
N TRP A 79 0.59 0.12 18.50
CA TRP A 79 1.84 -0.06 17.75
C TRP A 79 2.19 -1.53 17.49
N ILE A 80 2.06 -2.42 18.47
CA ILE A 80 2.30 -3.86 18.28
C ILE A 80 1.36 -4.43 17.20
N PRO A 81 0.02 -4.24 17.28
CA PRO A 81 -0.88 -4.70 16.23
C PRO A 81 -0.51 -4.13 14.84
N LEU A 82 -0.19 -2.85 14.74
CA LEU A 82 0.21 -2.23 13.47
C LEU A 82 1.49 -2.85 12.90
N LEU A 83 2.51 -3.11 13.72
CA LEU A 83 3.74 -3.78 13.29
C LEU A 83 3.48 -5.21 12.83
N VAL A 84 2.59 -5.94 13.51
CA VAL A 84 2.17 -7.29 13.10
C VAL A 84 1.48 -7.25 11.73
N PHE A 85 0.52 -6.33 11.52
CA PHE A 85 -0.13 -6.16 10.23
C PHE A 85 0.86 -5.77 9.12
N ALA A 86 1.77 -4.84 9.40
CA ALA A 86 2.82 -4.46 8.45
C ALA A 86 3.72 -5.66 8.07
N GLY A 87 4.09 -6.49 9.06
CA GLY A 87 4.83 -7.73 8.83
C GLY A 87 4.08 -8.73 7.96
N ILE A 88 2.79 -8.94 8.22
CA ILE A 88 1.93 -9.79 7.38
C ILE A 88 1.87 -9.23 5.95
N THR A 89 1.69 -7.92 5.78
CA THR A 89 1.66 -7.27 4.46
C THR A 89 2.95 -7.51 3.68
N VAL A 90 4.11 -7.39 4.32
CA VAL A 90 5.41 -7.69 3.72
C VAL A 90 5.48 -9.13 3.24
N ILE A 91 5.12 -10.08 4.12
CA ILE A 91 5.15 -11.51 3.80
C ILE A 91 4.24 -11.79 2.61
N THR A 92 3.01 -11.30 2.63
CA THR A 92 2.06 -11.46 1.52
C THR A 92 2.59 -10.85 0.24
N GLN A 93 3.13 -9.62 0.27
CA GLN A 93 3.67 -8.94 -0.92
C GLN A 93 4.81 -9.72 -1.57
N PHE A 94 5.77 -10.22 -0.78
CA PHE A 94 6.89 -10.99 -1.30
C PHE A 94 6.46 -12.39 -1.76
N ALA A 95 5.52 -13.05 -1.06
CA ALA A 95 4.95 -14.31 -1.48
C ALA A 95 4.19 -14.18 -2.81
N THR A 96 3.37 -13.14 -2.96
CA THR A 96 2.67 -12.83 -4.21
C THR A 96 3.67 -12.55 -5.33
N PHE A 97 4.69 -11.72 -5.09
CA PHE A 97 5.72 -11.46 -6.10
C PHE A 97 6.44 -12.74 -6.54
N GLY A 98 6.84 -13.59 -5.60
CA GLY A 98 7.45 -14.88 -5.89
C GLY A 98 6.53 -15.82 -6.66
N TYR A 99 5.24 -15.88 -6.31
CA TYR A 99 4.25 -16.67 -7.02
C TYR A 99 4.04 -16.17 -8.46
N CYS A 100 3.93 -14.86 -8.66
CA CYS A 100 3.84 -14.26 -9.99
C CYS A 100 5.05 -14.63 -10.85
N ILE A 101 6.26 -14.61 -10.29
CA ILE A 101 7.47 -15.06 -11.00
C ILE A 101 7.38 -16.54 -11.36
N LYS A 102 7.03 -17.41 -10.39
CA LYS A 102 6.93 -18.86 -10.60
C LYS A 102 5.97 -19.19 -11.74
N VAL A 103 4.75 -18.66 -11.68
CA VAL A 103 3.71 -18.94 -12.69
C VAL A 103 4.11 -18.39 -14.04
N TYR A 104 4.65 -17.17 -14.09
CA TYR A 104 5.12 -16.56 -15.33
C TYR A 104 6.25 -17.34 -15.99
N LEU A 105 7.17 -17.91 -15.20
CA LEU A 105 8.22 -18.78 -15.74
C LEU A 105 7.67 -20.13 -16.19
N ALA A 106 6.73 -20.72 -15.44
CA ALA A 106 6.12 -22.00 -15.77
C ALA A 106 5.33 -21.96 -17.09
N SER A 107 4.53 -20.91 -17.32
CA SER A 107 3.77 -20.76 -18.57
C SER A 107 4.67 -20.67 -19.81
N LEU A 108 5.85 -20.07 -19.67
CA LEU A 108 6.80 -19.92 -20.78
C LEU A 108 7.61 -21.18 -21.09
N VAL A 109 7.79 -22.07 -20.11
CA VAL A 109 8.37 -23.39 -20.35
C VAL A 109 7.39 -24.21 -21.19
N ASP A 110 6.11 -24.15 -20.85
CA ASP A 110 5.03 -24.88 -21.54
C ASP A 110 4.81 -24.36 -22.99
N ASP A 111 4.82 -23.04 -23.20
CA ASP A 111 4.73 -22.44 -24.55
C ASP A 111 5.92 -22.82 -25.45
N SER A 112 7.11 -22.98 -24.88
CA SER A 112 8.30 -23.36 -25.66
C SER A 112 8.30 -24.82 -26.12
N THR A 113 7.45 -25.67 -25.51
CA THR A 113 7.34 -27.09 -25.87
C THR A 113 6.28 -27.37 -26.95
N THR A 114 5.46 -26.40 -27.35
CA THR A 114 4.35 -26.61 -28.29
C THR A 114 4.62 -26.09 -29.72
N THR A 115 5.85 -25.63 -30.02
CA THR A 115 6.23 -25.21 -31.39
C THR A 115 6.90 -26.34 -32.22
N GLU A 116 6.37 -27.56 -32.16
CA GLU A 116 6.72 -28.60 -33.15
C GLU A 116 5.44 -29.27 -33.66
N ASN A 117 4.92 -28.76 -34.78
CA ASN A 117 3.96 -29.49 -35.58
C ASN A 117 4.31 -29.36 -37.07
N SER A 118 5.26 -30.18 -37.52
CA SER A 118 5.30 -30.72 -38.89
C SER A 118 6.38 -31.80 -38.98
N GLY A 119 5.90 -33.05 -38.88
CA GLY A 119 6.54 -34.35 -39.14
C GLY A 119 8.05 -34.41 -39.37
N LEU A 120 8.79 -34.93 -38.39
CA LEU A 120 9.82 -35.97 -38.54
C LEU A 120 10.25 -36.41 -37.13
N PRO A 121 10.31 -37.72 -36.80
CA PRO A 121 10.74 -38.16 -35.48
C PRO A 121 12.27 -38.14 -35.42
N SER A 122 12.87 -37.03 -35.00
CA SER A 122 14.28 -37.00 -34.61
C SER A 122 14.36 -36.99 -33.09
N TYR A 123 14.59 -38.18 -32.54
CA TYR A 123 15.03 -38.36 -31.16
C TYR A 123 16.31 -37.54 -30.93
N THR A 124 16.19 -36.38 -30.29
CA THR A 124 17.33 -35.70 -29.65
C THR A 124 17.11 -35.72 -28.14
N SER A 125 17.79 -36.66 -27.49
CA SER A 125 17.86 -36.81 -26.04
C SER A 125 18.84 -35.80 -25.44
N SER A 126 18.49 -34.51 -25.49
CA SER A 126 19.07 -33.41 -24.69
C SER A 126 18.39 -32.14 -25.19
N VAL A 127 17.50 -31.50 -24.45
CA VAL A 127 17.82 -30.61 -23.34
C VAL A 127 16.57 -30.52 -22.48
N ARG A 128 16.65 -30.98 -21.23
CA ARG A 128 15.70 -30.54 -20.20
C ARG A 128 15.80 -29.02 -20.17
N GLY A 129 14.81 -28.31 -20.73
CA GLY A 129 14.82 -26.88 -21.03
C GLY A 129 15.40 -26.01 -19.91
N THR A 130 16.71 -25.80 -19.93
CA THR A 130 17.39 -24.92 -18.98
C THR A 130 17.34 -23.51 -19.56
N ILE A 131 16.37 -22.72 -19.09
CA ILE A 131 16.31 -21.29 -19.41
C ILE A 131 17.66 -20.66 -19.04
N SER A 132 18.31 -19.99 -19.99
CA SER A 132 19.56 -19.28 -19.74
C SER A 132 19.36 -18.24 -18.62
N PRO A 133 20.25 -18.13 -17.61
CA PRO A 133 20.12 -17.17 -16.51
C PRO A 133 19.96 -15.71 -16.97
N LYS A 134 20.60 -15.34 -18.08
CA LYS A 134 20.47 -14.00 -18.69
C LYS A 134 19.07 -13.77 -19.29
N GLN A 135 18.42 -14.82 -19.77
CA GLN A 135 17.08 -14.78 -20.33
C GLN A 135 16.03 -14.79 -19.21
N ALA A 136 16.27 -15.54 -18.13
CA ALA A 136 15.46 -15.46 -16.91
C ALA A 136 15.49 -14.05 -16.28
N TYR A 137 16.67 -13.42 -16.19
CA TYR A 137 16.81 -12.07 -15.61
C TYR A 137 16.02 -10.99 -16.38
N ARG A 138 16.12 -10.93 -17.71
CA ARG A 138 15.35 -9.98 -18.53
C ARG A 138 13.83 -10.15 -18.35
N ARG A 139 13.39 -11.37 -18.05
CA ARG A 139 11.98 -11.73 -17.87
C ARG A 139 11.47 -11.38 -16.47
N VAL A 140 12.28 -11.61 -15.44
CA VAL A 140 12.00 -11.13 -14.08
C VAL A 140 11.91 -9.60 -14.05
N LYS A 141 12.73 -8.89 -14.84
CA LYS A 141 12.65 -7.44 -14.98
C LYS A 141 11.26 -6.98 -15.44
N ARG A 142 10.63 -7.67 -16.40
CA ARG A 142 9.26 -7.35 -16.85
C ARG A 142 8.24 -7.55 -15.73
N VAL A 143 8.30 -8.66 -14.98
CA VAL A 143 7.40 -8.90 -13.83
C VAL A 143 7.59 -7.85 -12.73
N MET A 144 8.85 -7.44 -12.49
CA MET A 144 9.18 -6.35 -11.59
C MET A 144 8.60 -5.01 -12.08
N GLU A 145 8.66 -4.69 -13.37
CA GLU A 145 8.02 -3.50 -13.96
C GLU A 145 6.48 -3.52 -13.83
N LEU A 146 5.85 -4.67 -13.64
CA LEU A 146 4.41 -4.75 -13.36
C LEU A 146 4.08 -4.50 -11.89
N GLN A 147 4.92 -4.99 -10.97
CA GLN A 147 4.63 -5.01 -9.53
C GLN A 147 5.40 -3.94 -8.72
N TRP A 148 6.37 -3.24 -9.33
CA TRP A 148 7.26 -2.33 -8.59
C TRP A 148 6.51 -1.24 -7.85
N ARG A 149 5.42 -0.70 -8.42
CA ARG A 149 4.58 0.31 -7.74
C ARG A 149 4.03 -0.22 -6.42
N GLY A 150 3.54 -1.47 -6.40
CA GLY A 150 3.05 -2.13 -5.19
C GLY A 150 4.17 -2.41 -4.18
N ILE A 151 5.33 -2.90 -4.65
CA ILE A 151 6.50 -3.17 -3.80
C ILE A 151 6.97 -1.88 -3.12
N VAL A 152 7.08 -0.77 -3.86
CA VAL A 152 7.51 0.52 -3.32
C VAL A 152 6.52 1.01 -2.26
N VAL A 153 5.21 0.89 -2.49
CA VAL A 153 4.19 1.27 -1.50
C VAL A 153 4.34 0.46 -0.21
N VAL A 154 4.51 -0.86 -0.30
CA VAL A 154 4.68 -1.71 0.89
C VAL A 154 5.96 -1.37 1.65
N LEU A 155 7.07 -1.14 0.95
CA LEU A 155 8.33 -0.75 1.58
C LEU A 155 8.23 0.61 2.30
N LEU A 156 7.53 1.58 1.70
CA LEU A 156 7.28 2.88 2.33
C LEU A 156 6.44 2.74 3.59
N ILE A 157 5.32 2.03 3.54
CA ILE A 157 4.44 1.82 4.70
C ILE A 157 5.20 1.16 5.85
N VAL A 158 6.00 0.13 5.57
CA VAL A 158 6.76 -0.60 6.60
C VAL A 158 7.83 0.28 7.22
N THR A 159 8.55 1.06 6.40
CA THR A 159 9.56 2.00 6.88
C THR A 159 8.93 3.04 7.81
N ASP A 160 7.79 3.61 7.41
CA ASP A 160 7.07 4.60 8.19
C ASP A 160 6.52 4.02 9.50
N VAL A 161 5.88 2.84 9.45
CA VAL A 161 5.35 2.19 10.66
C VAL A 161 6.47 1.87 11.65
N ILE A 162 7.61 1.34 11.19
CA ILE A 162 8.76 1.07 12.05
C ILE A 162 9.33 2.37 12.63
N PHE A 163 9.54 3.38 11.79
CA PHE A 163 10.08 4.67 12.22
C PHE A 163 9.18 5.32 13.27
N PHE A 164 7.87 5.41 13.00
CA PHE A 164 6.93 5.99 13.95
C PHE A 164 6.84 5.16 15.22
N ALA A 165 6.80 3.82 15.14
CA ALA A 165 6.80 2.97 16.32
C ALA A 165 8.00 3.26 17.22
N ILE A 166 9.22 3.35 16.66
CA ILE A 166 10.42 3.68 17.44
C ILE A 166 10.29 5.04 18.12
N ILE A 167 9.92 6.08 17.37
CA ILE A 167 9.81 7.44 17.92
C ILE A 167 8.76 7.51 19.03
N PHE A 168 7.59 6.92 18.82
CA PHE A 168 6.52 6.96 19.80
C PHE A 168 6.78 6.07 21.02
N VAL A 169 7.46 4.92 20.86
CA VAL A 169 7.94 4.10 21.98
C VAL A 169 8.96 4.88 22.82
N PHE A 170 9.88 5.58 22.18
CA PHE A 170 10.84 6.43 22.88
C PHE A 170 10.14 7.58 23.64
N MET A 171 9.11 8.19 23.05
CA MET A 171 8.31 9.20 23.74
C MET A 171 7.59 8.64 24.97
N ASP A 172 7.09 7.40 24.88
CA ASP A 172 6.39 6.74 25.98
C ASP A 172 7.33 6.34 27.12
N ASP A 173 8.53 5.85 26.78
CA ASP A 173 9.59 5.57 27.75
C ASP A 173 9.99 6.84 28.51
N ILE A 174 10.21 7.96 27.81
CA ILE A 174 10.45 9.26 28.46
C ILE A 174 9.30 9.62 29.39
N ALA A 175 8.06 9.59 28.91
CA ALA A 175 6.89 9.97 29.71
C ALA A 175 6.75 9.12 30.99
N THR A 176 6.89 7.80 30.86
CA THR A 176 6.79 6.88 32.00
C THR A 176 7.94 7.06 32.99
N ASN A 177 9.16 7.30 32.51
CA ASN A 177 10.31 7.59 33.36
C ASN A 177 10.16 8.92 34.12
N MET A 178 9.52 9.92 33.53
CA MET A 178 9.24 11.20 34.19
C MET A 178 8.19 11.09 35.29
N VAL A 179 7.18 10.24 35.11
CA VAL A 179 6.19 9.94 36.16
C VAL A 179 6.83 9.20 37.33
N LYS A 180 7.71 8.23 37.05
CA LYS A 180 8.39 7.44 38.08
C LYS A 180 9.49 8.23 38.80
N ASN A 181 10.20 9.10 38.10
CA ASN A 181 11.32 9.89 38.63
C ASN A 181 11.07 11.39 38.44
N PRO A 182 10.24 12.01 39.29
CA PRO A 182 9.89 13.43 39.16
C PRO A 182 11.09 14.37 39.32
N THR A 183 12.21 13.88 39.85
CA THR A 183 13.47 14.65 40.01
C THR A 183 14.02 15.19 38.69
N LYS A 184 13.68 14.59 37.54
CA LYS A 184 14.12 15.08 36.22
C LYS A 184 13.34 16.31 35.73
N SER A 185 12.10 16.53 36.19
CA SER A 185 11.30 17.73 35.85
C SER A 185 11.35 18.84 36.90
N THR A 186 11.98 18.62 38.06
CA THR A 186 11.96 19.60 39.17
C THR A 186 12.54 20.94 38.77
N ALA A 187 13.63 20.98 38.01
CA ALA A 187 14.25 22.22 37.56
C ALA A 187 13.33 23.01 36.61
N TRP A 188 12.66 22.31 35.68
CA TRP A 188 11.68 22.91 34.78
C TRP A 188 10.43 23.37 35.53
N LEU A 189 9.90 22.55 36.43
CA LEU A 189 8.72 22.87 37.24
C LEU A 189 8.99 24.03 38.20
N GLY A 190 10.17 24.06 38.82
CA GLY A 190 10.63 25.17 39.66
C GLY A 190 10.71 26.49 38.89
N CYS A 191 11.23 26.45 37.66
CA CYS A 191 11.23 27.62 36.77
C CYS A 191 9.81 28.10 36.47
N LEU A 192 8.85 27.19 36.22
CA LEU A 192 7.46 27.57 35.98
C LEU A 192 6.82 28.23 37.19
N ILE A 193 7.07 27.70 38.40
CA ILE A 193 6.58 28.29 39.65
C ILE A 193 7.15 29.70 39.83
N GLN A 194 8.46 29.87 39.63
CA GLN A 194 9.14 31.17 39.80
C GLN A 194 8.72 32.22 38.78
N THR A 195 8.35 31.80 37.57
CA THR A 195 8.01 32.71 36.46
C THR A 195 6.51 32.95 36.31
N ASN A 196 5.70 32.59 37.32
CA ASN A 196 4.23 32.67 37.27
C ASN A 196 3.65 31.94 36.03
N GLY A 197 4.22 30.79 35.67
CA GLY A 197 3.76 29.96 34.56
C GLY A 197 4.23 30.38 33.17
N ASN A 198 5.23 31.26 33.06
CA ASN A 198 5.76 31.69 31.76
C ASN A 198 6.62 30.59 31.09
N LYS A 199 5.97 29.77 30.25
CA LYS A 199 6.59 28.62 29.56
C LYS A 199 7.81 29.00 28.70
N ASN A 200 7.82 30.18 28.08
CA ASN A 200 8.88 30.59 27.17
C ASN A 200 10.21 30.78 27.89
N LYS A 201 10.19 31.27 29.15
CA LYS A 201 11.39 31.44 29.96
C LYS A 201 12.00 30.11 30.43
N CYS A 202 11.19 29.06 30.49
CA CYS A 202 11.59 27.74 30.97
C CYS A 202 11.78 26.71 29.84
N LEU A 203 11.65 27.13 28.57
CA LEU A 203 11.65 26.22 27.42
C LEU A 203 12.99 25.48 27.26
N SER A 204 14.11 26.14 27.54
CA SER A 204 15.46 25.54 27.46
C SER A 204 15.63 24.35 28.41
N LEU A 205 15.03 24.41 29.61
CA LEU A 205 15.03 23.30 30.55
C LEU A 205 14.14 22.14 30.08
N ALA A 206 13.08 22.44 29.33
CA ALA A 206 12.19 21.41 28.77
C ALA A 206 12.85 20.64 27.63
N GLN A 207 13.64 21.30 26.77
CA GLN A 207 14.25 20.69 25.57
C GLN A 207 15.14 19.48 25.86
N HIS A 208 15.77 19.42 27.03
CA HIS A 208 16.61 18.28 27.43
C HIS A 208 15.80 17.08 27.96
N ILE A 209 14.50 17.28 28.19
CA ILE A 209 13.61 16.31 28.82
C ILE A 209 12.65 15.71 27.79
N VAL A 210 12.14 16.53 26.86
CA VAL A 210 11.21 16.10 25.82
C VAL A 210 11.94 15.77 24.52
N VAL A 211 11.26 15.03 23.64
CA VAL A 211 11.78 14.76 22.29
C VAL A 211 11.98 16.06 21.53
N ASN A 212 13.09 16.13 20.77
CA ASN A 212 13.45 17.30 19.98
C ASN A 212 12.34 17.70 19.00
N GLN A 213 12.12 19.01 18.86
CA GLN A 213 11.16 19.60 17.95
C GLN A 213 11.38 19.13 16.50
N ALA A 214 12.63 19.01 16.06
CA ALA A 214 12.95 18.56 14.70
C ALA A 214 12.40 17.15 14.42
N THR A 215 12.48 16.24 15.40
CA THR A 215 11.95 14.88 15.29
C THR A 215 10.43 14.88 15.17
N VAL A 216 9.74 15.68 16.00
CA VAL A 216 8.28 15.81 15.94
C VAL A 216 7.84 16.40 14.60
N MET A 217 8.54 17.43 14.10
CA MET A 217 8.27 18.01 12.78
C MET A 217 8.51 17.01 11.65
N ALA A 218 9.56 16.21 11.72
CA ALA A 218 9.82 15.16 10.73
C ALA A 218 8.69 14.13 10.67
N VAL A 219 8.20 13.67 11.83
CA VAL A 219 7.04 12.75 11.91
C VAL A 219 5.80 13.36 11.28
N LEU A 220 5.46 14.61 11.60
CA LEU A 220 4.28 15.28 11.05
C LEU A 220 4.38 15.47 9.53
N LEU A 221 5.56 15.82 9.03
CA LEU A 221 5.80 15.95 7.59
C LEU A 221 5.68 14.60 6.88
N LEU A 222 6.32 13.54 7.40
CA LEU A 222 6.23 12.20 6.83
C LEU A 222 4.78 11.70 6.79
N LEU A 223 4.02 11.87 7.88
CA LEU A 223 2.59 11.55 7.92
C LEU A 223 1.80 12.32 6.86
N SER A 224 2.10 13.59 6.62
CA SER A 224 1.40 14.41 5.63
C SER A 224 1.72 13.99 4.20
N VAL A 225 2.98 13.65 3.92
CA VAL A 225 3.46 13.28 2.58
C VAL A 225 3.02 11.85 2.19
N ASN A 226 2.62 11.00 3.14
CA ASN A 226 2.09 9.65 2.87
C ASN A 226 0.96 9.65 1.82
N GLY A 227 0.02 10.58 1.90
CA GLY A 227 -1.05 10.70 0.90
C GLY A 227 -0.54 11.03 -0.50
N VAL A 228 0.51 11.85 -0.59
CA VAL A 228 1.17 12.21 -1.85
C VAL A 228 1.87 11.00 -2.45
N TRP A 229 2.59 10.22 -1.64
CA TRP A 229 3.23 8.97 -2.09
C TRP A 229 2.22 7.99 -2.66
N VAL A 230 1.09 7.78 -1.97
CA VAL A 230 0.03 6.90 -2.44
C VAL A 230 -0.58 7.40 -3.74
N LEU A 231 -0.85 8.70 -3.87
CA LEU A 231 -1.38 9.28 -5.12
C LEU A 231 -0.39 9.08 -6.29
N CYS A 232 0.90 9.33 -6.08
CA CYS A 232 1.91 9.14 -7.13
C CYS A 232 2.11 7.66 -7.49
N LEU A 233 2.11 6.76 -6.50
CA LEU A 233 2.43 5.35 -6.69
C LEU A 233 1.23 4.49 -7.07
N LEU A 234 0.01 4.87 -6.75
CA LEU A 234 -1.20 4.14 -7.16
C LEU A 234 -2.00 4.88 -8.24
N GLY A 235 -1.90 6.21 -8.30
CA GLY A 235 -2.62 7.03 -9.28
C GLY A 235 -2.23 6.67 -10.71
N ARG A 236 -3.22 6.43 -11.57
CA ARG A 236 -3.02 6.18 -12.99
C ARG A 236 -3.78 7.22 -13.79
N PHE A 237 -3.18 7.71 -14.88
CA PHE A 237 -3.87 8.66 -15.76
C PHE A 237 -5.18 8.13 -16.33
N SER A 238 -5.27 6.80 -16.50
CA SER A 238 -6.49 6.10 -16.87
C SER A 238 -7.65 6.29 -15.89
N MET A 239 -7.38 6.58 -14.62
CA MET A 239 -8.43 6.90 -13.66
C MET A 239 -9.07 8.23 -14.05
N PHE A 240 -8.28 9.26 -14.39
CA PHE A 240 -8.81 10.54 -14.82
C PHE A 240 -9.65 10.43 -16.10
N THR A 241 -9.22 9.61 -17.07
CA THR A 241 -10.02 9.38 -18.28
C THR A 241 -11.35 8.68 -17.96
N GLY A 242 -11.34 7.66 -17.10
CA GLY A 242 -12.58 7.00 -16.66
C GLY A 242 -13.52 7.92 -15.89
N TRP A 243 -13.00 8.78 -15.00
CA TRP A 243 -13.79 9.80 -14.31
C TRP A 243 -14.37 10.83 -15.29
N TYR A 244 -13.58 11.28 -16.25
CA TYR A 244 -14.02 12.20 -17.29
C TYR A 244 -15.14 11.59 -18.14
N GLU A 245 -15.00 10.35 -18.57
CA GLU A 245 -16.02 9.63 -19.33
C GLU A 245 -17.30 9.41 -18.52
N LEU A 246 -17.20 9.06 -17.24
CA LEU A 246 -18.35 8.91 -16.36
C LEU A 246 -19.11 10.23 -16.21
N ILE A 247 -18.40 11.34 -16.00
CA ILE A 247 -18.99 12.67 -15.88
C ILE A 247 -19.65 13.07 -17.22
N ARG A 248 -18.98 12.83 -18.34
CA ARG A 248 -19.50 13.14 -19.68
C ARG A 248 -20.80 12.38 -19.99
N HIS A 249 -20.88 11.08 -19.67
CA HIS A 249 -22.08 10.27 -19.88
C HIS A 249 -23.24 10.63 -18.94
N ARG A 250 -22.96 11.16 -17.74
CA ARG A 250 -24.00 11.66 -16.82
C ARG A 250 -24.59 12.99 -17.26
N VAL A 251 -23.84 13.79 -18.02
CA VAL A 251 -24.26 15.10 -18.54
C VAL A 251 -24.99 14.98 -19.88
N LYS A 252 -24.68 13.97 -20.71
CA LYS A 252 -25.47 13.60 -21.89
C LYS A 252 -26.01 12.18 -21.74
N PRO A 253 -27.24 11.99 -21.22
CA PRO A 253 -27.93 10.71 -21.39
C PRO A 253 -28.23 10.56 -22.88
N ASN A 254 -27.36 9.90 -23.63
CA ASN A 254 -27.53 9.76 -25.07
C ASN A 254 -28.56 8.67 -25.35
N THR A 255 -29.64 9.06 -26.02
CA THR A 255 -30.77 8.28 -26.51
C THR A 255 -30.40 7.34 -27.66
N ASP A 256 -29.19 6.77 -27.69
CA ASP A 256 -28.70 5.94 -28.80
C ASP A 256 -28.06 4.64 -28.30
N HIS A 257 -28.91 3.64 -28.04
CA HIS A 257 -28.51 2.28 -27.70
C HIS A 257 -28.08 1.41 -28.91
N THR A 258 -27.72 1.99 -30.05
CA THR A 258 -27.53 1.19 -31.29
C THR A 258 -26.20 1.36 -32.04
N THR A 259 -25.20 2.10 -31.54
CA THR A 259 -23.94 2.28 -32.28
C THR A 259 -22.66 2.20 -31.44
N LEU A 260 -22.57 1.22 -30.53
CA LEU A 260 -21.29 0.78 -29.93
C LEU A 260 -21.06 -0.73 -30.14
N ALA A 261 -21.52 -1.25 -31.27
CA ALA A 261 -21.01 -2.50 -31.84
C ALA A 261 -20.01 -2.12 -32.93
N GLY A 262 -18.78 -1.82 -32.54
CA GLY A 262 -17.78 -1.30 -33.46
C GLY A 262 -16.45 -0.97 -32.79
N CYS A 263 -16.00 -1.84 -31.89
CA CYS A 263 -14.58 -2.16 -31.68
C CYS A 263 -14.52 -3.58 -31.15
#